data_AF-A0A6H9L7H0-F1
#
_entry.id   AF-A0A6H9L7H0-F1
#
_cell.length_a   1.000
_cell.length_b   1.000
_cell.length_c   1.000
_cell.angle_alpha   90.00
_cell.angle_beta   90.00
_cell.angle_gamma   90.00
#
_symmetry.space_group_name_H-M   'P 1'
#
loop_
_entity.id
_entity.type
_entity.pdbx_description
1 polymer ?
#
loop_
_entity_poly.entity_id
_entity_poly.type
_entity_poly.pdbx_seq_one_letter_code
_entity_poly.pdbx_strand_id
1 'polypeptide(L)'
;MRLKIYKLAGCFLAVALLFQCSYKNESQHVPLEERFDKNKHGYAFAIPNLQPVAEVHGIQAINCSACHLEIYQEWQASTHAAALRDIQFQAELSKADSPKWLCLNCHIPVQNQRDSIVTHLRDNDVLQPVSHANPQFDPQFQQEAISCAACHIRRDEETGASYIIGAIGSPFAPHPVRKDKEFLRQICLRCHDPQGERLTQNLLCWFDSSKELDEGQIHLREKFGTSKDCVDCHMPVKRRRLTVTYPDLPERDSHLHHWVGGGVPKSFSDYDGLLERGFTSGLEIKVHPILKRRPDRQIEIIIDFTNVSSGHYLPTADPERFLLAKVLLFDSGGTLLQEKEYRIGQKWLWNPARKVGDNRLKQGETRTWKTTLQVPENVTGDQLSVRVYNVRLSSENANYMMQATNVNENFLPNGQALVNNAIDHYPFASFIYREDINLKNMQNKVFSPQELIDLSKAEKGKSLADRDY
;
A
#
# COMPACT_ATOMS: atom_id res chain seq x y z
N MET A 1 45.63 -78.80 -22.16
CA MET A 1 46.44 -78.43 -23.34
C MET A 1 45.60 -77.48 -24.20
N ARG A 2 46.19 -76.36 -24.65
CA ARG A 2 45.57 -75.19 -25.32
C ARG A 2 44.54 -75.54 -26.42
N LEU A 3 43.49 -74.73 -26.59
CA LEU A 3 43.35 -73.85 -27.77
C LEU A 3 42.12 -72.91 -27.71
N LYS A 4 42.28 -71.80 -28.44
CA LYS A 4 41.42 -70.61 -28.60
C LYS A 4 40.04 -70.90 -29.21
N ILE A 5 39.05 -70.08 -28.86
CA ILE A 5 37.97 -69.68 -29.78
C ILE A 5 37.76 -68.17 -29.64
N TYR A 6 37.95 -67.44 -30.74
CA TYR A 6 37.61 -66.03 -30.91
C TYR A 6 36.60 -65.90 -32.07
N LYS A 7 35.70 -64.92 -31.90
CA LYS A 7 34.81 -64.28 -32.88
C LYS A 7 33.54 -65.04 -33.30
N LEU A 8 32.39 -64.52 -32.88
CA LEU A 8 31.42 -63.82 -33.75
C LEU A 8 30.16 -63.48 -32.96
N ALA A 9 29.97 -62.21 -32.60
CA ALA A 9 28.67 -61.61 -32.31
C ALA A 9 28.81 -60.07 -32.26
N GLY A 10 29.18 -59.47 -33.39
CA GLY A 10 28.87 -58.06 -33.63
C GLY A 10 27.47 -57.99 -34.23
N CYS A 11 26.49 -57.48 -33.48
CA CYS A 11 25.26 -56.83 -33.99
C CYS A 11 24.21 -56.48 -32.91
N PHE A 12 24.56 -56.33 -31.62
CA PHE A 12 23.56 -56.01 -30.59
C PHE A 12 23.83 -54.75 -29.76
N LEU A 13 24.78 -53.89 -30.15
CA LEU A 13 25.16 -52.71 -29.35
C LEU A 13 24.87 -51.34 -30.01
N ALA A 14 24.08 -51.28 -31.07
CA ALA A 14 23.75 -50.01 -31.74
C ALA A 14 22.27 -49.58 -31.65
N VAL A 15 21.38 -50.40 -31.08
CA VAL A 15 19.95 -50.06 -30.95
C VAL A 15 19.54 -49.71 -29.51
N ALA A 16 20.35 -50.04 -28.51
CA ALA A 16 20.06 -49.74 -27.10
C ALA A 16 20.51 -48.34 -26.62
N LEU A 17 21.25 -47.59 -27.45
CA LEU A 17 21.77 -46.25 -27.09
C LEU A 17 21.00 -45.08 -27.73
N LEU A 18 19.94 -45.35 -28.51
CA LEU A 18 19.09 -44.30 -29.11
C LEU A 18 17.71 -44.15 -28.43
N PHE A 19 17.42 -44.93 -27.39
CA PHE A 19 16.15 -44.83 -26.64
C PHE A 19 16.26 -44.13 -25.28
N GLN A 20 17.40 -43.50 -24.96
CA GLN A 20 17.62 -42.81 -23.67
C GLN A 20 17.67 -41.27 -23.76
N CYS A 21 17.25 -40.67 -24.88
CA CYS A 21 17.17 -39.21 -25.01
C CYS A 21 15.90 -38.79 -25.75
N SER A 22 14.73 -39.03 -25.16
CA SER A 22 13.56 -38.17 -25.35
C SER A 22 12.41 -38.49 -24.37
N TYR A 23 12.69 -38.68 -23.07
CA TYR A 23 11.67 -38.30 -22.10
C TYR A 23 11.71 -36.77 -22.04
N LYS A 24 10.98 -36.12 -22.94
CA LYS A 24 10.53 -34.74 -22.70
C LYS A 24 9.78 -34.81 -21.38
N ASN A 25 10.38 -34.28 -20.32
CA ASN A 25 9.65 -33.97 -19.11
C ASN A 25 8.58 -32.96 -19.56
N GLU A 26 7.35 -33.42 -19.81
CA GLU A 26 6.24 -32.51 -20.09
C GLU A 26 6.09 -31.64 -18.84
N SER A 27 6.27 -30.33 -19.01
CA SER A 27 6.17 -29.39 -17.90
C SER A 27 4.80 -29.54 -17.24
N GLN A 28 4.77 -29.79 -15.94
CA GLN A 28 3.53 -30.07 -15.23
C GLN A 28 2.76 -28.77 -15.07
N HIS A 29 1.54 -28.69 -15.58
CA HIS A 29 0.65 -27.57 -15.30
C HIS A 29 -0.16 -27.88 -14.04
N VAL A 30 0.15 -27.21 -12.94
CA VAL A 30 -0.51 -27.40 -11.64
C VAL A 30 -1.66 -26.41 -11.51
N PRO A 31 -2.92 -26.85 -11.36
CA PRO A 31 -4.06 -25.96 -11.10
C PRO A 31 -3.83 -25.08 -9.86
N LEU A 32 -4.31 -23.84 -9.88
CA LEU A 32 -4.16 -22.93 -8.73
C LEU A 32 -4.76 -23.52 -7.45
N GLU A 33 -5.88 -24.23 -7.56
CA GLU A 33 -6.58 -24.87 -6.45
C GLU A 33 -5.81 -26.01 -5.80
N GLU A 34 -4.86 -26.63 -6.51
CA GLU A 34 -3.98 -27.65 -5.91
C GLU A 34 -2.88 -27.01 -5.07
N ARG A 35 -2.47 -25.78 -5.39
CA ARG A 35 -1.46 -25.03 -4.64
C ARG A 35 -2.05 -24.18 -3.52
N PHE A 36 -3.21 -23.57 -3.76
CA PHE A 36 -3.78 -22.54 -2.91
C PHE A 36 -5.19 -22.89 -2.45
N ASP A 37 -5.43 -22.79 -1.15
CA ASP A 37 -6.77 -22.85 -0.56
C ASP A 37 -7.55 -21.55 -0.86
N LYS A 38 -8.66 -21.64 -1.61
CA LYS A 38 -9.49 -20.48 -1.98
C LYS A 38 -10.01 -19.67 -0.78
N ASN A 39 -10.23 -20.31 0.35
CA ASN A 39 -10.80 -19.66 1.54
C ASN A 39 -9.72 -18.93 2.37
N LYS A 40 -8.46 -19.36 2.27
CA LYS A 40 -7.35 -18.78 3.03
C LYS A 40 -6.47 -17.86 2.18
N HIS A 41 -6.26 -18.22 0.92
CA HIS A 41 -5.37 -17.55 0.00
C HIS A 41 -6.15 -16.75 -1.05
N GLY A 42 -7.07 -15.89 -0.59
CA GLY A 42 -7.89 -15.06 -1.48
C GLY A 42 -7.08 -14.20 -2.46
N TYR A 43 -5.85 -13.82 -2.11
CA TYR A 43 -4.91 -13.10 -2.96
C TYR A 43 -4.47 -13.89 -4.22
N ALA A 44 -4.60 -15.22 -4.21
CA ALA A 44 -4.20 -16.08 -5.33
C ALA A 44 -5.30 -16.23 -6.39
N PHE A 45 -6.53 -15.77 -6.12
CA PHE A 45 -7.66 -15.97 -7.02
C PHE A 45 -8.33 -14.63 -7.31
N ALA A 46 -8.46 -14.22 -8.56
CA ALA A 46 -9.30 -13.08 -8.93
C ALA A 46 -10.78 -13.36 -8.62
N ILE A 47 -11.55 -12.31 -8.33
CA ILE A 47 -13.01 -12.38 -8.22
C ILE A 47 -13.55 -12.80 -9.60
N PRO A 48 -14.35 -13.89 -9.67
CA PRO A 48 -14.85 -14.40 -10.94
C PRO A 48 -15.60 -13.36 -11.76
N ASN A 49 -15.63 -13.54 -13.09
CA ASN A 49 -16.35 -12.65 -13.99
C ASN A 49 -17.79 -12.43 -13.52
N LEU A 50 -18.14 -11.15 -13.37
CA LEU A 50 -19.44 -10.66 -12.94
C LEU A 50 -20.31 -10.37 -14.16
N GLN A 51 -21.62 -10.40 -13.95
CA GLN A 51 -22.61 -9.97 -14.92
C GLN A 51 -23.10 -8.56 -14.57
N PRO A 52 -23.60 -7.78 -15.54
CA PRO A 52 -24.30 -6.54 -15.23
C PRO A 52 -25.37 -6.74 -14.14
N VAL A 53 -25.37 -5.88 -13.12
CA VAL A 53 -26.37 -5.98 -12.04
C VAL A 53 -27.72 -5.54 -12.60
N ALA A 54 -28.77 -6.32 -12.33
CA ALA A 54 -30.14 -5.99 -12.76
C ALA A 54 -30.54 -4.57 -12.29
N GLU A 55 -31.26 -3.84 -13.14
CA GLU A 55 -31.67 -2.43 -12.96
C GLU A 55 -30.55 -1.38 -12.87
N VAL A 56 -29.28 -1.79 -12.74
CA VAL A 56 -28.09 -0.91 -12.87
C VAL A 56 -27.48 -1.02 -14.27
N HIS A 57 -27.66 -2.17 -14.92
CA HIS A 57 -27.16 -2.51 -16.26
C HIS A 57 -25.64 -2.37 -16.43
N GLY A 58 -24.87 -2.58 -15.35
CA GLY A 58 -23.41 -2.59 -15.39
C GLY A 58 -22.79 -2.97 -14.05
N ILE A 59 -21.44 -3.00 -14.01
CA ILE A 59 -20.63 -3.30 -12.81
C ILE A 59 -19.51 -2.28 -12.56
N GLN A 60 -19.36 -1.29 -13.46
CA GLN A 60 -18.40 -0.23 -13.30
C GLN A 60 -18.90 0.77 -12.24
N ALA A 61 -17.99 1.40 -11.53
CA ALA A 61 -18.30 2.42 -10.52
C ALA A 61 -19.08 3.59 -11.13
N ILE A 62 -18.81 3.95 -12.39
CA ILE A 62 -19.57 4.98 -13.11
C ILE A 62 -21.07 4.63 -13.20
N ASN A 63 -21.45 3.36 -13.34
CA ASN A 63 -22.85 2.95 -13.36
C ASN A 63 -23.53 3.22 -12.00
N CYS A 64 -22.80 3.02 -10.90
CA CYS A 64 -23.28 3.30 -9.56
C CYS A 64 -23.45 4.81 -9.29
N SER A 65 -22.65 5.66 -9.94
CA SER A 65 -22.64 7.12 -9.74
C SER A 65 -23.98 7.79 -10.05
N ALA A 66 -24.80 7.18 -10.93
CA ALA A 66 -26.12 7.69 -11.30
C ALA A 66 -27.06 7.84 -10.09
N CYS A 67 -26.90 6.98 -9.08
CA CYS A 67 -27.67 7.03 -7.83
C CYS A 67 -26.80 7.41 -6.63
N HIS A 68 -25.56 6.92 -6.57
CA HIS A 68 -24.67 7.02 -5.42
C HIS A 68 -23.52 8.04 -5.63
N LEU A 69 -23.86 9.24 -6.11
CA LEU A 69 -22.88 10.25 -6.57
C LEU A 69 -21.83 10.61 -5.51
N GLU A 70 -22.24 10.90 -4.27
CA GLU A 70 -21.29 11.25 -3.20
C GLU A 70 -20.31 10.10 -2.90
N ILE A 71 -20.79 8.86 -2.84
CA ILE A 71 -19.94 7.69 -2.57
C ILE A 71 -18.96 7.46 -3.73
N TYR A 72 -19.44 7.64 -4.96
CA TYR A 72 -18.58 7.55 -6.15
C TYR A 72 -17.46 8.60 -6.12
N GLN A 73 -17.78 9.86 -5.78
CA GLN A 73 -16.79 10.93 -5.66
C GLN A 73 -15.77 10.65 -4.55
N GLU A 74 -16.23 10.11 -3.41
CA GLU A 74 -15.35 9.70 -2.32
C GLU A 74 -14.32 8.65 -2.77
N TRP A 75 -14.82 7.60 -3.44
CA TRP A 75 -14.00 6.53 -3.99
C TRP A 75 -13.06 7.03 -5.09
N GLN A 76 -13.52 7.88 -6.01
CA GLN A 76 -12.71 8.38 -7.12
C GLN A 76 -11.48 9.15 -6.64
N ALA A 77 -11.58 9.84 -5.50
CA ALA A 77 -10.49 10.57 -4.86
C ALA A 77 -9.58 9.68 -3.96
N SER A 78 -9.85 8.38 -3.86
CA SER A 78 -9.13 7.46 -2.99
C SER A 78 -7.90 6.82 -3.65
N THR A 79 -7.02 6.24 -2.82
CA THR A 79 -5.91 5.42 -3.34
C THR A 79 -6.40 4.13 -4.00
N HIS A 80 -7.58 3.62 -3.63
CA HIS A 80 -8.18 2.44 -4.27
C HIS A 80 -8.50 2.66 -5.75
N ALA A 81 -9.09 3.80 -6.09
CA ALA A 81 -9.36 4.18 -7.49
C ALA A 81 -8.08 4.46 -8.29
N ALA A 82 -6.96 4.73 -7.61
CA ALA A 82 -5.66 4.96 -8.24
C ALA A 82 -4.74 3.73 -8.20
N ALA A 83 -5.17 2.60 -7.64
CA ALA A 83 -4.26 1.51 -7.28
C ALA A 83 -3.53 0.90 -8.48
N LEU A 84 -4.19 0.78 -9.64
CA LEU A 84 -3.54 0.30 -10.86
C LEU A 84 -2.55 1.32 -11.41
N ARG A 85 -2.92 2.60 -11.47
CA ARG A 85 -2.15 3.68 -12.11
C ARG A 85 -1.07 4.31 -11.23
N ASP A 86 -0.81 3.73 -10.06
CA ASP A 86 0.20 4.22 -9.13
C ASP A 86 1.61 4.09 -9.72
N ILE A 87 2.39 5.17 -9.68
CA ILE A 87 3.72 5.25 -10.33
C ILE A 87 4.69 4.22 -9.72
N GLN A 88 4.73 4.12 -8.39
CA GLN A 88 5.58 3.15 -7.71
C GLN A 88 5.14 1.71 -8.02
N PHE A 89 3.84 1.43 -7.95
CA PHE A 89 3.31 0.12 -8.33
C PHE A 89 3.66 -0.27 -9.77
N GLN A 90 3.53 0.65 -10.73
CA GLN A 90 3.86 0.37 -12.13
C GLN A 90 5.34 0.10 -12.36
N ALA A 91 6.22 0.82 -11.65
CA ALA A 91 7.65 0.54 -11.66
C ALA A 91 7.95 -0.87 -11.09
N GLU A 92 7.34 -1.24 -9.97
CA GLU A 92 7.49 -2.57 -9.37
C GLU A 92 6.91 -3.70 -10.24
N LEU A 93 5.78 -3.46 -10.88
CA LEU A 93 5.14 -4.41 -11.80
C LEU A 93 5.96 -4.63 -13.08
N SER A 94 6.80 -3.67 -13.47
CA SER A 94 7.63 -3.76 -14.68
C SER A 94 8.83 -4.71 -14.53
N LYS A 95 9.23 -5.02 -13.28
CA LYS A 95 10.38 -5.91 -13.00
C LYS A 95 10.15 -7.32 -13.56
N ALA A 96 11.21 -7.92 -14.08
CA ALA A 96 11.15 -9.21 -14.77
C ALA A 96 10.74 -10.38 -13.85
N ASP A 97 11.08 -10.28 -12.58
CA ASP A 97 10.80 -11.24 -11.51
C ASP A 97 9.55 -10.89 -10.69
N SER A 98 8.76 -9.91 -11.15
CA SER A 98 7.48 -9.56 -10.55
C SER A 98 6.43 -10.62 -10.90
N PRO A 99 5.75 -11.25 -9.91
CA PRO A 99 4.61 -12.13 -10.18
C PRO A 99 3.38 -11.29 -10.54
N LYS A 100 3.38 -10.66 -11.72
CA LYS A 100 2.41 -9.63 -12.13
C LYS A 100 0.96 -10.02 -11.89
N TRP A 101 0.61 -11.27 -12.16
CA TRP A 101 -0.76 -11.76 -12.01
C TRP A 101 -1.25 -11.78 -10.55
N LEU A 102 -0.36 -12.05 -9.57
CA LEU A 102 -0.68 -11.98 -8.15
C LEU A 102 -0.88 -10.54 -7.70
N CYS A 103 0.01 -9.63 -8.11
CA CYS A 103 -0.11 -8.20 -7.82
C CYS A 103 -1.48 -7.66 -8.26
N LEU A 104 -1.92 -8.09 -9.45
CA LEU A 104 -3.16 -7.62 -10.05
C LEU A 104 -4.42 -8.23 -9.40
N ASN A 105 -4.31 -9.32 -8.64
CA ASN A 105 -5.43 -9.84 -7.82
C ASN A 105 -5.79 -8.92 -6.64
N CYS A 106 -4.93 -7.96 -6.28
CA CYS A 106 -5.22 -6.91 -5.30
C CYS A 106 -5.51 -5.56 -5.98
N HIS A 107 -4.87 -5.26 -7.11
CA HIS A 107 -4.96 -3.92 -7.75
C HIS A 107 -6.07 -3.80 -8.82
N ILE A 108 -6.49 -4.91 -9.43
CA ILE A 108 -7.65 -5.02 -10.33
C ILE A 108 -8.32 -6.39 -10.10
N PRO A 109 -8.93 -6.60 -8.92
CA PRO A 109 -9.27 -7.92 -8.41
C PRO A 109 -10.37 -8.64 -9.18
N VAL A 110 -11.14 -7.96 -10.04
CA VAL A 110 -12.27 -8.56 -10.76
C VAL A 110 -11.81 -9.06 -12.12
N GLN A 111 -12.15 -10.30 -12.49
CA GLN A 111 -11.73 -10.89 -13.77
C GLN A 111 -12.11 -10.03 -14.99
N ASN A 112 -13.27 -9.33 -14.98
CA ASN A 112 -13.65 -8.42 -16.06
C ASN A 112 -12.62 -7.30 -16.32
N GLN A 113 -11.73 -7.01 -15.37
CA GLN A 113 -10.63 -6.03 -15.50
C GLN A 113 -9.34 -6.63 -16.10
N ARG A 114 -9.33 -7.94 -16.37
CA ARG A 114 -8.17 -8.72 -16.77
C ARG A 114 -8.35 -9.17 -18.21
N ASP A 115 -7.34 -8.92 -19.05
CA ASP A 115 -7.27 -9.41 -20.45
C ASP A 115 -7.09 -10.93 -20.52
N SER A 116 -6.60 -11.53 -19.44
CA SER A 116 -6.32 -12.95 -19.31
C SER A 116 -6.57 -13.44 -17.89
N ILE A 117 -6.95 -14.72 -17.76
CA ILE A 117 -7.22 -15.37 -16.48
C ILE A 117 -6.18 -16.47 -16.26
N VAL A 118 -5.48 -16.40 -15.14
CA VAL A 118 -4.54 -17.44 -14.70
C VAL A 118 -5.32 -18.58 -14.06
N THR A 119 -5.04 -19.81 -14.48
CA THR A 119 -5.69 -21.02 -13.95
C THR A 119 -4.70 -22.07 -13.46
N HIS A 120 -3.47 -22.06 -13.99
CA HIS A 120 -2.43 -23.02 -13.62
C HIS A 120 -1.08 -22.34 -13.49
N LEU A 121 -0.12 -23.05 -12.89
CA LEU A 121 1.28 -22.69 -12.82
C LEU A 121 2.11 -23.78 -13.50
N ARG A 122 3.06 -23.39 -14.34
CA ARG A 122 4.03 -24.32 -14.90
C ARG A 122 5.02 -24.73 -13.81
N ASP A 123 5.20 -26.02 -13.63
CA ASP A 123 6.13 -26.65 -12.67
C ASP A 123 5.96 -26.10 -11.24
N ASN A 124 4.72 -25.73 -10.89
CA ASN A 124 4.39 -25.09 -9.62
C ASN A 124 5.24 -23.83 -9.33
N ASP A 125 5.51 -22.99 -10.33
CA ASP A 125 6.20 -21.70 -10.17
C ASP A 125 5.23 -20.52 -10.36
N VAL A 126 5.13 -19.65 -9.35
CA VAL A 126 4.29 -18.44 -9.38
C VAL A 126 4.80 -17.40 -10.38
N LEU A 127 6.04 -17.49 -10.83
CA LEU A 127 6.59 -16.65 -11.89
C LEU A 127 6.28 -17.18 -13.29
N GLN A 128 5.73 -18.39 -13.40
CA GLN A 128 5.37 -19.03 -14.67
C GLN A 128 3.87 -19.34 -14.73
N PRO A 129 2.98 -18.33 -14.70
CA PRO A 129 1.55 -18.54 -14.80
C PRO A 129 1.16 -19.06 -16.19
N VAL A 130 0.18 -19.95 -16.23
CA VAL A 130 -0.51 -20.37 -17.44
C VAL A 130 -1.88 -19.71 -17.44
N SER A 131 -2.13 -18.89 -18.47
CA SER A 131 -3.37 -18.13 -18.62
C SER A 131 -4.05 -18.41 -19.95
N HIS A 132 -5.33 -18.04 -20.02
CA HIS A 132 -6.11 -17.98 -21.26
C HIS A 132 -6.73 -16.59 -21.42
N ALA A 133 -7.03 -16.21 -22.66
CA ALA A 133 -7.66 -14.93 -22.95
C ALA A 133 -9.04 -14.82 -22.27
N ASN A 134 -9.37 -13.64 -21.75
CA ASN A 134 -10.66 -13.38 -21.13
C ASN A 134 -11.61 -12.68 -22.11
N PRO A 135 -12.64 -13.36 -22.63
CA PRO A 135 -13.61 -12.74 -23.55
C PRO A 135 -14.50 -11.68 -22.88
N GLN A 136 -14.51 -11.62 -21.54
CA GLN A 136 -15.28 -10.64 -20.77
C GLN A 136 -14.42 -9.45 -20.30
N PHE A 137 -13.21 -9.30 -20.85
CA PHE A 137 -12.33 -8.18 -20.55
C PHE A 137 -12.96 -6.86 -20.97
N ASP A 138 -12.99 -5.92 -20.05
CA ASP A 138 -13.42 -4.54 -20.23
C ASP A 138 -12.25 -3.61 -19.90
N PRO A 139 -11.62 -2.96 -20.91
CA PRO A 139 -10.48 -2.08 -20.70
C PRO A 139 -10.85 -0.80 -19.95
N GLN A 140 -12.10 -0.35 -20.00
CA GLN A 140 -12.54 0.81 -19.22
C GLN A 140 -12.66 0.43 -17.74
N PHE A 141 -13.21 -0.76 -17.47
CA PHE A 141 -13.33 -1.25 -16.10
C PHE A 141 -11.98 -1.53 -15.43
N GLN A 142 -10.96 -1.91 -16.21
CA GLN A 142 -9.58 -2.03 -15.73
C GLN A 142 -9.06 -0.73 -15.10
N GLN A 143 -9.39 0.41 -15.70
CA GLN A 143 -8.92 1.72 -15.24
C GLN A 143 -9.57 2.17 -13.92
N GLU A 144 -10.65 1.52 -13.48
CA GLU A 144 -11.24 1.77 -12.16
C GLU A 144 -10.48 1.09 -11.01
N ALA A 145 -9.48 0.25 -11.29
CA ALA A 145 -8.66 -0.40 -10.26
C ALA A 145 -9.52 -1.11 -9.19
N ILE A 146 -9.42 -0.75 -7.91
CA ILE A 146 -10.25 -1.33 -6.85
C ILE A 146 -11.60 -0.59 -6.83
N SER A 147 -12.55 -1.02 -7.68
CA SER A 147 -13.86 -0.40 -7.90
C SER A 147 -14.94 -0.85 -6.89
N CYS A 148 -16.16 -0.30 -7.02
CA CYS A 148 -17.34 -0.75 -6.25
C CYS A 148 -17.53 -2.27 -6.30
N ALA A 149 -17.30 -2.87 -7.47
CA ALA A 149 -17.51 -4.30 -7.70
C ALA A 149 -16.54 -5.19 -6.91
N ALA A 150 -15.30 -4.72 -6.70
CA ALA A 150 -14.30 -5.45 -5.93
C ALA A 150 -14.83 -5.78 -4.52
N CYS A 151 -15.46 -4.80 -3.88
CA CYS A 151 -15.95 -4.93 -2.51
C CYS A 151 -17.40 -5.42 -2.43
N HIS A 152 -18.28 -4.92 -3.29
CA HIS A 152 -19.73 -5.05 -3.10
C HIS A 152 -20.41 -6.03 -4.04
N ILE A 153 -19.87 -6.35 -5.22
CA ILE A 153 -20.62 -7.18 -6.19
C ILE A 153 -20.14 -8.61 -6.13
N ARG A 154 -21.07 -9.55 -5.94
CA ARG A 154 -20.80 -10.99 -6.05
C ARG A 154 -21.72 -11.62 -7.07
N ARG A 155 -21.31 -12.80 -7.54
CA ARG A 155 -22.06 -13.62 -8.46
C ARG A 155 -22.69 -14.77 -7.70
N ASP A 156 -23.97 -14.96 -7.90
CA ASP A 156 -24.69 -16.11 -7.38
C ASP A 156 -24.30 -17.36 -8.19
N GLU A 157 -23.87 -18.42 -7.51
CA GLU A 157 -23.33 -19.61 -8.18
C GLU A 157 -24.41 -20.43 -8.91
N GLU A 158 -25.64 -20.41 -8.41
CA GLU A 158 -26.75 -21.18 -8.97
C GLU A 158 -27.35 -20.49 -10.21
N THR A 159 -27.65 -19.21 -10.07
CA THR A 159 -28.32 -18.43 -11.13
C THR A 159 -27.34 -17.77 -12.09
N GLY A 160 -26.08 -17.62 -11.68
CA GLY A 160 -25.07 -16.86 -12.41
C GLY A 160 -25.27 -15.34 -12.39
N ALA A 161 -26.32 -14.84 -11.75
CA ALA A 161 -26.65 -13.41 -11.69
C ALA A 161 -25.78 -12.68 -10.67
N SER A 162 -25.50 -11.39 -10.93
CA SER A 162 -24.77 -10.55 -9.98
C SER A 162 -25.71 -9.82 -9.03
N TYR A 163 -25.28 -9.69 -7.77
CA TYR A 163 -25.98 -8.98 -6.71
C TYR A 163 -25.02 -8.12 -5.89
N ILE A 164 -25.58 -7.14 -5.18
CA ILE A 164 -24.81 -6.21 -4.33
C ILE A 164 -24.89 -6.65 -2.86
N ILE A 165 -23.75 -6.71 -2.19
CA ILE A 165 -23.65 -6.88 -0.74
C ILE A 165 -23.72 -5.51 -0.08
N GLY A 166 -24.68 -5.31 0.81
CA GLY A 166 -24.85 -4.09 1.58
C GLY A 166 -24.86 -4.34 3.09
N ALA A 167 -24.44 -3.35 3.88
CA ALA A 167 -24.40 -3.48 5.34
C ALA A 167 -25.79 -3.44 6.01
N ILE A 168 -26.75 -2.72 5.40
CA ILE A 168 -28.07 -2.44 6.00
C ILE A 168 -29.20 -3.22 5.31
N GLY A 169 -29.05 -3.54 4.01
CA GLY A 169 -30.12 -4.06 3.16
C GLY A 169 -31.21 -3.01 2.87
N SER A 170 -32.04 -3.26 1.86
CA SER A 170 -33.24 -2.45 1.59
C SER A 170 -34.22 -3.25 0.73
N PRO A 171 -35.50 -3.36 1.11
CA PRO A 171 -36.52 -3.95 0.25
C PRO A 171 -36.92 -3.02 -0.91
N PHE A 172 -36.51 -1.75 -0.87
CA PHE A 172 -36.81 -0.73 -1.88
C PHE A 172 -35.65 -0.49 -2.84
N ALA A 173 -34.57 -1.28 -2.75
CA ALA A 173 -33.47 -1.15 -3.70
C ALA A 173 -33.98 -1.57 -5.09
N PRO A 174 -33.73 -0.77 -6.14
CA PRO A 174 -34.13 -1.16 -7.50
C PRO A 174 -33.35 -2.38 -7.99
N HIS A 175 -32.17 -2.62 -7.43
CA HIS A 175 -31.28 -3.73 -7.79
C HIS A 175 -31.18 -4.76 -6.65
N PRO A 176 -30.82 -6.03 -6.94
CA PRO A 176 -30.71 -7.07 -5.93
C PRO A 176 -29.65 -6.76 -4.88
N VAL A 177 -30.07 -6.68 -3.60
CA VAL A 177 -29.17 -6.46 -2.45
C VAL A 177 -29.28 -7.63 -1.47
N ARG A 178 -28.14 -8.21 -1.10
CA ARG A 178 -28.02 -9.14 0.03
C ARG A 178 -27.35 -8.42 1.21
N LYS A 179 -27.96 -8.53 2.40
CA LYS A 179 -27.38 -7.94 3.61
C LYS A 179 -26.29 -8.86 4.15
N ASP A 180 -25.05 -8.40 4.17
CA ASP A 180 -23.96 -9.10 4.85
C ASP A 180 -22.92 -8.08 5.34
N LYS A 181 -23.11 -7.62 6.58
CA LYS A 181 -22.22 -6.63 7.19
C LYS A 181 -20.88 -7.24 7.56
N GLU A 182 -20.86 -8.51 7.99
CA GLU A 182 -19.63 -9.16 8.43
C GLU A 182 -18.69 -9.37 7.24
N PHE A 183 -19.23 -9.85 6.10
CA PHE A 183 -18.48 -9.95 4.86
C PHE A 183 -17.79 -8.64 4.48
N LEU A 184 -18.52 -7.52 4.53
CA LEU A 184 -17.97 -6.20 4.19
C LEU A 184 -16.93 -5.69 5.19
N ARG A 185 -16.92 -6.17 6.45
CA ARG A 185 -15.87 -5.81 7.41
C ARG A 185 -14.61 -6.65 7.20
N GLN A 186 -14.76 -7.91 6.75
CA GLN A 186 -13.64 -8.80 6.45
C GLN A 186 -13.04 -8.60 5.04
N ILE A 187 -13.71 -7.88 4.14
CA ILE A 187 -13.28 -7.73 2.75
C ILE A 187 -11.86 -7.15 2.59
N CYS A 188 -11.42 -6.33 3.55
CA CYS A 188 -10.10 -5.71 3.58
C CYS A 188 -8.98 -6.76 3.58
N LEU A 189 -9.17 -7.87 4.30
CA LEU A 189 -8.15 -8.90 4.52
C LEU A 189 -7.77 -9.64 3.24
N ARG A 190 -8.63 -9.62 2.23
CA ARG A 190 -8.33 -10.19 0.91
C ARG A 190 -7.06 -9.60 0.28
N CYS A 191 -6.82 -8.30 0.51
CA CYS A 191 -5.68 -7.58 -0.07
C CYS A 191 -4.69 -7.10 1.01
N HIS A 192 -5.18 -6.82 2.22
CA HIS A 192 -4.39 -6.23 3.29
C HIS A 192 -3.78 -7.23 4.28
N ASP A 193 -3.93 -8.52 4.02
CA ASP A 193 -3.40 -9.58 4.89
C ASP A 193 -3.15 -10.86 4.07
N PRO A 194 -2.20 -10.84 3.12
CA PRO A 194 -1.88 -12.03 2.31
C PRO A 194 -1.34 -13.15 3.21
N GLN A 195 -2.21 -14.11 3.51
CA GLN A 195 -1.97 -15.22 4.43
C GLN A 195 -0.91 -16.21 3.92
N GLY A 196 -0.11 -16.75 4.86
CA GLY A 196 0.85 -17.83 4.61
C GLY A 196 2.29 -17.35 4.44
N GLU A 197 3.13 -18.20 3.87
CA GLU A 197 4.54 -17.88 3.62
C GLU A 197 4.73 -17.06 2.35
N ARG A 198 5.69 -16.12 2.41
CA ARG A 198 6.04 -15.27 1.28
C ARG A 198 6.46 -16.13 0.07
N LEU A 199 5.77 -15.95 -1.06
CA LEU A 199 5.89 -16.82 -2.23
C LEU A 199 7.18 -16.62 -3.04
N THR A 200 7.71 -15.39 -3.09
CA THR A 200 8.98 -15.08 -3.75
C THR A 200 9.75 -14.07 -2.92
N GLN A 201 11.07 -13.99 -3.10
CA GLN A 201 11.89 -13.02 -2.35
C GLN A 201 11.53 -11.56 -2.66
N ASN A 202 10.96 -11.29 -3.84
CA ASN A 202 10.67 -9.95 -4.32
C ASN A 202 9.17 -9.60 -4.33
N LEU A 203 8.31 -10.52 -3.84
CA LEU A 203 6.92 -10.20 -3.49
C LEU A 203 6.88 -9.52 -2.11
N LEU A 204 7.00 -8.19 -2.12
CA LEU A 204 7.10 -7.36 -0.92
C LEU A 204 5.76 -6.95 -0.31
N CYS A 205 4.68 -7.04 -1.09
CA CYS A 205 3.31 -6.89 -0.60
C CYS A 205 2.90 -8.13 0.20
N TRP A 206 3.66 -8.45 1.24
CA TRP A 206 3.44 -9.56 2.16
C TRP A 206 3.56 -9.01 3.58
N PHE A 207 2.41 -8.70 4.18
CA PHE A 207 2.35 -7.93 5.41
C PHE A 207 1.27 -8.44 6.35
N ASP A 208 1.49 -8.22 7.64
CA ASP A 208 0.70 -8.81 8.73
C ASP A 208 -0.20 -7.75 9.39
N SER A 209 -0.81 -6.84 8.61
CA SER A 209 -1.56 -5.71 9.17
C SER A 209 -2.73 -6.16 10.04
N SER A 210 -3.35 -7.31 9.76
CA SER A 210 -4.40 -7.87 10.62
C SER A 210 -3.83 -8.32 11.97
N LYS A 211 -2.70 -9.03 11.96
CA LYS A 211 -2.03 -9.45 13.20
C LYS A 211 -1.56 -8.25 14.02
N GLU A 212 -1.05 -7.22 13.37
CA GLU A 212 -0.66 -5.97 14.03
C GLU A 212 -1.88 -5.29 14.69
N LEU A 213 -3.04 -5.32 14.04
CA LEU A 213 -4.31 -4.84 14.60
C LEU A 213 -4.76 -5.68 15.80
N ASP A 214 -4.65 -7.01 15.72
CA ASP A 214 -4.98 -7.93 16.82
C ASP A 214 -4.12 -7.64 18.06
N GLU A 215 -2.81 -7.45 17.88
CA GLU A 215 -1.90 -7.05 18.95
C GLU A 215 -2.30 -5.70 19.57
N GLY A 216 -2.79 -4.76 18.76
CA GLY A 216 -3.23 -3.44 19.19
C GLY A 216 -4.58 -3.39 19.90
N GLN A 217 -5.40 -4.45 19.86
CA GLN A 217 -6.77 -4.43 20.37
C GLN A 217 -6.88 -4.09 21.86
N ILE A 218 -5.89 -4.47 22.68
CA ILE A 218 -5.88 -4.14 24.11
C ILE A 218 -5.89 -2.62 24.30
N HIS A 219 -4.97 -1.92 23.64
CA HIS A 219 -4.87 -0.46 23.72
C HIS A 219 -6.04 0.26 23.03
N LEU A 220 -6.59 -0.31 21.95
CA LEU A 220 -7.80 0.23 21.32
C LEU A 220 -9.00 0.16 22.26
N ARG A 221 -9.17 -0.95 22.99
CA ARG A 221 -10.21 -1.08 24.02
C ARG A 221 -10.02 -0.11 25.17
N GLU A 222 -8.79 0.08 25.65
CA GLU A 222 -8.49 1.07 26.69
C GLU A 222 -8.85 2.50 26.24
N LYS A 223 -8.54 2.84 24.99
CA LYS A 223 -8.76 4.18 24.44
C LYS A 223 -10.22 4.46 24.07
N PHE A 224 -10.90 3.50 23.44
CA PHE A 224 -12.22 3.70 22.85
C PHE A 224 -13.35 2.99 23.61
N GLY A 225 -13.04 2.25 24.68
CA GLY A 225 -14.00 1.45 25.44
C GLY A 225 -14.52 0.21 24.71
N THR A 226 -14.04 -0.07 23.49
CA THR A 226 -14.47 -1.21 22.67
C THR A 226 -13.38 -1.58 21.66
N SER A 227 -13.43 -2.81 21.14
CA SER A 227 -12.60 -3.22 20.02
C SER A 227 -12.92 -2.38 18.78
N LYS A 228 -11.91 -2.14 17.95
CA LYS A 228 -12.03 -1.39 16.69
C LYS A 228 -11.46 -2.22 15.56
N ASP A 229 -12.03 -2.08 14.37
CA ASP A 229 -11.45 -2.67 13.16
C ASP A 229 -11.17 -1.64 12.07
N CYS A 230 -10.73 -2.14 10.91
CA CYS A 230 -10.38 -1.37 9.74
C CYS A 230 -11.49 -0.37 9.37
N VAL A 231 -12.75 -0.78 9.41
CA VAL A 231 -13.89 0.01 8.95
C VAL A 231 -14.17 1.17 9.91
N ASP A 232 -14.02 0.94 11.22
CA ASP A 232 -14.31 1.96 12.23
C ASP A 232 -13.41 3.20 12.12
N CYS A 233 -12.16 3.02 11.64
CA CYS A 233 -11.19 4.09 11.48
C CYS A 233 -11.02 4.56 10.02
N HIS A 234 -10.94 3.64 9.05
CA HIS A 234 -10.68 4.00 7.64
C HIS A 234 -11.93 4.27 6.81
N MET A 235 -13.12 3.97 7.34
CA MET A 235 -14.38 4.35 6.73
C MET A 235 -15.31 5.04 7.74
N PRO A 236 -14.94 6.21 8.31
CA PRO A 236 -15.72 6.84 9.37
C PRO A 236 -17.20 7.03 9.01
N VAL A 237 -18.06 6.97 10.03
CA VAL A 237 -19.50 7.10 9.84
C VAL A 237 -19.86 8.51 9.37
N LYS A 238 -20.68 8.59 8.31
CA LYS A 238 -21.31 9.81 7.81
C LYS A 238 -22.82 9.60 7.79
N ARG A 239 -23.56 10.51 8.43
CA ARG A 239 -25.02 10.58 8.29
C ARG A 239 -25.34 11.20 6.92
N ARG A 240 -26.05 10.47 6.08
CA ARG A 240 -26.45 10.93 4.74
C ARG A 240 -27.61 10.14 4.17
N ARG A 241 -28.26 10.68 3.15
CA ARG A 241 -29.04 9.89 2.21
C ARG A 241 -28.10 9.08 1.33
N LEU A 242 -28.42 7.81 1.08
CA LEU A 242 -27.55 6.96 0.27
C LEU A 242 -27.61 7.27 -1.23
N THR A 243 -28.72 7.82 -1.71
CA THR A 243 -28.93 8.10 -3.13
C THR A 243 -29.54 9.47 -3.33
N VAL A 244 -29.10 10.16 -4.37
CA VAL A 244 -29.63 11.47 -4.78
C VAL A 244 -30.95 11.36 -5.54
N THR A 245 -31.22 10.19 -6.14
CA THR A 245 -32.37 9.94 -7.04
C THR A 245 -33.70 9.88 -6.32
N TYR A 246 -33.70 9.45 -5.05
CA TYR A 246 -34.93 9.25 -4.26
C TYR A 246 -34.94 10.20 -3.05
N PRO A 247 -35.43 11.44 -3.21
CA PRO A 247 -35.31 12.48 -2.20
C PRO A 247 -36.14 12.21 -0.94
N ASP A 248 -37.09 11.27 -0.97
CA ASP A 248 -37.89 10.93 0.21
C ASP A 248 -37.24 9.85 1.08
N LEU A 249 -36.10 9.27 0.65
CA LEU A 249 -35.41 8.30 1.47
C LEU A 249 -34.82 8.95 2.73
N PRO A 250 -34.94 8.29 3.89
CA PRO A 250 -34.39 8.82 5.13
C PRO A 250 -32.87 8.82 5.06
N GLU A 251 -32.27 9.83 5.68
CA GLU A 251 -30.85 9.77 6.02
C GLU A 251 -30.59 8.58 6.93
N ARG A 252 -29.42 7.97 6.77
CA ARG A 252 -28.97 6.86 7.60
C ARG A 252 -27.47 6.95 7.81
N ASP A 253 -26.99 6.18 8.77
CA ASP A 253 -25.57 6.03 8.99
C ASP A 253 -24.98 5.25 7.82
N SER A 254 -24.07 5.88 7.13
CA SER A 254 -23.26 5.34 6.05
C SER A 254 -21.79 5.50 6.42
N HIS A 255 -20.88 5.02 5.58
CA HIS A 255 -19.45 5.09 5.82
C HIS A 255 -18.76 5.82 4.68
N LEU A 256 -17.72 6.60 4.98
CA LEU A 256 -16.93 7.32 3.99
C LEU A 256 -16.06 6.36 3.16
N HIS A 257 -15.89 6.64 1.87
CA HIS A 257 -15.11 5.83 0.93
C HIS A 257 -13.82 6.53 0.47
N HIS A 258 -13.16 7.27 1.36
CA HIS A 258 -11.88 7.92 1.05
C HIS A 258 -10.65 7.07 1.38
N TRP A 259 -10.74 6.20 2.41
CA TRP A 259 -9.65 5.36 2.93
C TRP A 259 -8.31 6.09 3.06
N VAL A 260 -8.32 7.27 3.68
CA VAL A 260 -7.10 8.05 3.83
C VAL A 260 -6.11 7.28 4.72
N GLY A 261 -4.92 7.04 4.19
CA GLY A 261 -3.83 6.35 4.86
C GLY A 261 -2.76 7.32 5.38
N GLY A 262 -1.49 7.00 5.13
CA GLY A 262 -0.33 7.69 5.71
C GLY A 262 -0.07 9.16 5.31
N GLY A 263 -1.00 9.87 4.67
CA GLY A 263 -0.84 11.30 4.40
C GLY A 263 0.18 11.68 3.32
N VAL A 264 0.78 10.69 2.65
CA VAL A 264 1.52 10.89 1.40
C VAL A 264 0.56 10.54 0.27
N PRO A 265 0.08 11.49 -0.55
CA PRO A 265 -0.85 11.22 -1.63
C PRO A 265 -0.17 10.63 -2.87
N LYS A 266 -0.95 10.26 -3.89
CA LYS A 266 -0.45 9.65 -5.15
C LYS A 266 -0.02 10.70 -6.18
N SER A 267 -0.49 11.94 -6.06
CA SER A 267 0.02 13.09 -6.81
C SER A 267 0.16 14.32 -5.90
N PHE A 268 0.95 15.31 -6.33
CA PHE A 268 1.06 16.58 -5.58
C PHE A 268 -0.26 17.38 -5.53
N SER A 269 -1.14 17.26 -6.53
CA SER A 269 -2.44 17.93 -6.52
C SER A 269 -3.40 17.36 -5.48
N ASP A 270 -3.26 16.08 -5.13
CA ASP A 270 -4.16 15.43 -4.18
C ASP A 270 -3.99 15.92 -2.74
N TYR A 271 -2.93 16.68 -2.44
CA TYR A 271 -2.77 17.36 -1.15
C TYR A 271 -3.92 18.34 -0.88
N ASP A 272 -4.49 18.98 -1.91
CA ASP A 272 -5.51 20.03 -1.75
C ASP A 272 -6.78 19.54 -1.03
N GLY A 273 -7.14 18.27 -1.19
CA GLY A 273 -8.28 17.66 -0.49
C GLY A 273 -7.90 16.75 0.67
N LEU A 274 -6.62 16.69 1.09
CA LEU A 274 -6.16 15.67 2.02
C LEU A 274 -6.82 15.79 3.42
N LEU A 275 -6.95 17.00 3.95
CA LEU A 275 -7.62 17.24 5.23
C LEU A 275 -9.13 17.03 5.14
N GLU A 276 -9.76 17.49 4.05
CA GLU A 276 -11.21 17.33 3.83
C GLU A 276 -11.62 15.85 3.76
N ARG A 277 -10.75 15.00 3.19
CA ARG A 277 -10.94 13.55 3.16
C ARG A 277 -10.71 12.87 4.53
N GLY A 278 -10.27 13.63 5.54
CA GLY A 278 -10.14 13.17 6.93
C GLY A 278 -8.74 12.71 7.33
N PHE A 279 -7.67 13.18 6.68
CA PHE A 279 -6.32 12.84 7.11
C PHE A 279 -6.05 13.32 8.55
N THR A 280 -5.56 12.40 9.37
CA THR A 280 -4.97 12.69 10.68
C THR A 280 -3.76 11.81 10.89
N SER A 281 -2.73 12.34 11.56
CA SER A 281 -1.55 11.55 11.93
C SER A 281 -1.91 10.58 13.05
N GLY A 282 -1.60 9.29 12.85
CA GLY A 282 -1.65 8.30 13.93
C GLY A 282 -0.50 8.41 14.94
N LEU A 283 0.48 9.28 14.65
CA LEU A 283 1.65 9.55 15.47
C LEU A 283 1.48 10.86 16.24
N GLU A 284 1.61 10.80 17.55
CA GLU A 284 1.79 11.96 18.41
C GLU A 284 3.28 12.16 18.69
N ILE A 285 3.73 13.42 18.64
CA ILE A 285 5.12 13.81 18.87
C ILE A 285 5.15 14.85 19.99
N LYS A 286 5.99 14.61 20.98
CA LYS A 286 6.23 15.54 22.09
C LYS A 286 7.71 15.84 22.19
N VAL A 287 8.07 17.08 21.88
CA VAL A 287 9.40 17.62 22.17
C VAL A 287 9.40 18.14 23.61
N HIS A 288 10.32 17.64 24.42
CA HIS A 288 10.42 18.09 25.82
C HIS A 288 11.16 19.43 25.92
N PRO A 289 10.89 20.24 26.96
CA PRO A 289 11.64 21.46 27.21
C PRO A 289 13.15 21.21 27.22
N ILE A 290 13.91 22.09 26.56
CA ILE A 290 15.37 22.00 26.51
C ILE A 290 15.91 22.48 27.87
N LEU A 291 16.21 21.53 28.75
CA LEU A 291 16.70 21.81 30.09
C LEU A 291 18.22 22.00 30.08
N LYS A 292 18.65 23.27 30.06
CA LYS A 292 20.02 23.79 30.29
C LYS A 292 21.02 23.64 29.13
N ARG A 293 21.72 24.75 28.83
CA ARG A 293 23.09 24.72 28.32
C ARG A 293 23.96 24.12 29.43
N ARG A 294 24.52 22.94 29.22
CA ARG A 294 25.57 22.43 30.11
C ARG A 294 26.80 23.37 30.02
N PRO A 295 27.74 23.38 30.99
CA PRO A 295 28.94 24.24 30.94
C PRO A 295 29.76 24.06 29.66
N ASP A 296 29.61 22.91 29.00
CA ASP A 296 30.21 22.53 27.72
C ASP A 296 29.44 23.00 26.48
N ARG A 297 28.40 23.84 26.62
CA ARG A 297 27.54 24.34 25.53
C ARG A 297 26.77 23.26 24.77
N GLN A 298 26.60 22.08 25.36
CA GLN A 298 25.71 21.07 24.81
C GLN A 298 24.26 21.36 25.21
N ILE A 299 23.35 21.17 24.25
CA ILE A 299 21.91 21.10 24.50
C ILE A 299 21.45 19.66 24.31
N GLU A 300 20.65 19.17 25.26
CA GLU A 300 20.00 17.86 25.17
C GLU A 300 18.60 18.05 24.61
N ILE A 301 18.26 17.24 23.61
CA ILE A 301 16.94 17.18 22.99
C ILE A 301 16.34 15.81 23.28
N ILE A 302 15.13 15.79 23.81
CA ILE A 302 14.35 14.59 24.10
C ILE A 302 13.03 14.70 23.33
N ILE A 303 12.72 13.67 22.55
CA ILE A 303 11.51 13.60 21.73
C ILE A 303 10.82 12.28 22.01
N ASP A 304 9.55 12.32 22.37
CA ASP A 304 8.69 11.14 22.48
C ASP A 304 7.85 10.97 21.21
N PHE A 305 7.80 9.74 20.71
CA PHE A 305 6.99 9.32 19.57
C PHE A 305 5.96 8.29 20.05
N THR A 306 4.67 8.61 19.97
CA THR A 306 3.60 7.70 20.43
C THR A 306 2.69 7.32 19.27
N ASN A 307 2.51 6.02 19.03
CA ASN A 307 1.46 5.54 18.11
C ASN A 307 0.12 5.54 18.84
N VAL A 308 -0.67 6.60 18.65
CA VAL A 308 -1.86 6.86 19.46
C VAL A 308 -3.14 6.25 18.89
N SER A 309 -3.26 6.06 17.56
CA SER A 309 -4.57 5.76 16.96
C SER A 309 -4.54 4.95 15.66
N SER A 310 -3.45 4.26 15.36
CA SER A 310 -3.38 3.49 14.10
C SER A 310 -3.96 2.09 14.21
N GLY A 311 -4.04 1.54 15.43
CA GLY A 311 -4.49 0.17 15.69
C GLY A 311 -3.48 -0.91 15.29
N HIS A 312 -2.74 -0.69 14.21
CA HIS A 312 -1.61 -1.49 13.74
C HIS A 312 -0.27 -0.78 13.98
N TYR A 313 0.83 -1.33 13.46
CA TYR A 313 2.15 -0.71 13.63
C TYR A 313 2.28 0.55 12.77
N LEU A 314 3.17 1.47 13.16
CA LEU A 314 3.50 2.67 12.39
C LEU A 314 4.95 2.65 11.87
N PRO A 315 5.15 2.76 10.53
CA PRO A 315 4.17 2.54 9.45
C PRO A 315 3.88 1.05 9.20
N THR A 316 2.67 0.69 8.77
CA THR A 316 2.31 -0.70 8.42
C THR A 316 2.47 -0.99 6.92
N ALA A 317 2.32 -2.27 6.55
CA ALA A 317 2.31 -2.81 5.19
C ALA A 317 3.62 -2.67 4.41
N ASP A 318 3.71 -1.63 3.58
CA ASP A 318 4.79 -1.44 2.62
C ASP A 318 6.16 -1.29 3.33
N PRO A 319 7.11 -2.22 3.11
CA PRO A 319 8.39 -2.26 3.82
C PRO A 319 9.31 -1.08 3.52
N GLU A 320 9.07 -0.36 2.43
CA GLU A 320 9.84 0.84 2.08
C GLU A 320 9.49 2.05 2.96
N ARG A 321 8.35 2.00 3.66
CA ARG A 321 7.87 3.11 4.48
C ARG A 321 8.60 3.22 5.81
N PHE A 322 8.86 4.46 6.22
CA PHE A 322 9.42 4.77 7.54
C PHE A 322 9.06 6.19 7.99
N LEU A 323 9.16 6.41 9.30
CA LEU A 323 9.19 7.74 9.86
C LEU A 323 10.65 8.18 9.99
N LEU A 324 10.93 9.41 9.59
CA LEU A 324 12.23 10.04 9.75
C LEU A 324 12.09 11.30 10.59
N ALA A 325 12.67 11.30 11.78
CA ALA A 325 12.79 12.48 12.61
C ALA A 325 14.17 13.10 12.45
N LYS A 326 14.20 14.41 12.32
CA LYS A 326 15.41 15.22 12.18
C LYS A 326 15.41 16.33 13.22
N VAL A 327 16.57 16.56 13.81
CA VAL A 327 16.84 17.73 14.66
C VAL A 327 17.95 18.51 13.99
N LEU A 328 17.62 19.72 13.54
CA LEU A 328 18.51 20.58 12.77
C LEU A 328 18.81 21.85 13.56
N LEU A 329 20.09 22.19 13.70
CA LEU A 329 20.55 23.44 14.31
C LEU A 329 21.02 24.39 13.22
N PHE A 330 20.41 25.56 13.14
CA PHE A 330 20.76 26.63 12.23
C PHE A 330 21.37 27.81 12.97
N ASP A 331 22.32 28.50 12.34
CA ASP A 331 22.80 29.79 12.83
C ASP A 331 21.77 30.91 12.60
N SER A 332 22.07 32.12 13.07
CA SER A 332 21.20 33.29 12.87
C SER A 332 21.06 33.75 11.42
N GLY A 333 21.95 33.30 10.52
CA GLY A 333 21.88 33.54 9.08
C GLY A 333 21.10 32.47 8.31
N GLY A 334 20.65 31.40 8.97
CA GLY A 334 19.95 30.28 8.35
C GLY A 334 20.86 29.17 7.82
N THR A 335 22.17 29.19 8.10
CA THR A 335 23.10 28.13 7.72
C THR A 335 22.90 26.92 8.62
N LEU A 336 22.77 25.72 8.04
CA LEU A 336 22.73 24.47 8.82
C LEU A 336 24.10 24.21 9.46
N LEU A 337 24.14 24.14 10.78
CA LEU A 337 25.35 23.87 11.57
C LEU A 337 25.49 22.39 11.90
N GLN A 338 24.41 21.76 12.36
CA GLN A 338 24.39 20.36 12.77
C GLN A 338 23.04 19.72 12.50
N GLU A 339 23.07 18.40 12.29
CA GLU A 339 21.90 17.57 12.07
C GLU A 339 22.03 16.26 12.85
N LYS A 340 20.91 15.79 13.39
CA LYS A 340 20.74 14.46 13.96
C LYS A 340 19.50 13.84 13.37
N GLU A 341 19.55 12.54 13.09
CA GLU A 341 18.44 11.80 12.52
C GLU A 341 18.05 10.60 13.39
N TYR A 342 16.77 10.25 13.34
CA TYR A 342 16.23 9.05 13.96
C TYR A 342 15.16 8.42 13.07
N ARG A 343 15.38 7.16 12.73
CA ARG A 343 14.53 6.40 11.81
C ARG A 343 13.70 5.35 12.56
N ILE A 344 12.41 5.32 12.29
CA ILE A 344 11.45 4.33 12.79
C ILE A 344 10.80 3.63 11.60
N GLY A 345 11.09 2.35 11.39
CA GLY A 345 10.57 1.59 10.25
C GLY A 345 11.28 0.26 10.08
N GLN A 346 10.92 -0.48 9.04
CA GLN A 346 11.67 -1.68 8.67
C GLN A 346 12.97 -1.31 7.94
N LYS A 347 13.99 -2.16 8.07
CA LYS A 347 15.24 -2.08 7.31
C LYS A 347 15.40 -3.34 6.48
N TRP A 348 15.68 -3.16 5.20
CA TRP A 348 15.78 -4.23 4.21
C TRP A 348 17.09 -4.13 3.45
N LEU A 349 17.64 -5.30 3.09
CA LEU A 349 18.60 -5.41 2.00
C LEU A 349 17.80 -5.82 0.76
N TRP A 350 18.07 -5.20 -0.37
CA TRP A 350 17.37 -5.45 -1.64
C TRP A 350 18.19 -6.38 -2.55
N ASN A 351 17.50 -7.13 -3.41
CA ASN A 351 18.09 -7.99 -4.45
C ASN A 351 19.13 -9.01 -3.94
N PRO A 352 18.72 -10.02 -3.13
CA PRO A 352 17.34 -10.39 -2.83
C PRO A 352 16.77 -9.69 -1.59
N ALA A 353 15.45 -9.45 -1.58
CA ALA A 353 14.84 -8.72 -0.47
C ALA A 353 14.80 -9.52 0.85
N ARG A 354 15.48 -8.98 1.87
CA ARG A 354 15.55 -9.56 3.22
C ARG A 354 15.42 -8.49 4.30
N LYS A 355 14.50 -8.71 5.24
CA LYS A 355 14.35 -7.87 6.43
C LYS A 355 15.54 -8.10 7.36
N VAL A 356 16.25 -7.01 7.69
CA VAL A 356 17.43 -7.01 8.59
C VAL A 356 17.19 -6.24 9.88
N GLY A 357 16.08 -5.51 9.97
CA GLY A 357 15.65 -4.85 11.20
C GLY A 357 14.21 -4.39 11.10
N ASP A 358 13.55 -4.28 12.26
CA ASP A 358 12.20 -3.74 12.39
C ASP A 358 12.11 -3.02 13.72
N ASN A 359 12.00 -1.69 13.69
CA ASN A 359 11.73 -0.89 14.86
C ASN A 359 10.47 -0.05 14.65
N ARG A 360 9.45 -0.56 13.95
CA ARG A 360 8.17 0.14 13.86
C ARG A 360 7.54 0.35 15.24
N LEU A 361 6.64 1.33 15.37
CA LEU A 361 5.95 1.61 16.63
C LEU A 361 4.67 0.79 16.72
N LYS A 362 4.52 -0.05 17.75
CA LYS A 362 3.26 -0.76 18.01
C LYS A 362 2.18 0.21 18.47
N GLN A 363 0.91 -0.15 18.32
CA GLN A 363 -0.20 0.64 18.87
C GLN A 363 -0.01 0.84 20.38
N GLY A 364 -0.13 2.07 20.87
CA GLY A 364 0.06 2.44 22.28
C GLY A 364 1.53 2.58 22.72
N GLU A 365 2.50 2.18 21.89
CA GLU A 365 3.92 2.34 22.22
C GLU A 365 4.31 3.82 22.18
N THR A 366 4.98 4.28 23.25
CA THR A 366 5.78 5.50 23.26
C THR A 366 7.25 5.16 23.22
N ARG A 367 7.99 5.77 22.29
CA ARG A 367 9.44 5.65 22.20
C ARG A 367 10.11 7.00 22.35
N THR A 368 11.06 7.08 23.28
CA THR A 368 11.85 8.28 23.52
C THR A 368 13.16 8.23 22.76
N TRP A 369 13.46 9.27 21.98
CA TRP A 369 14.77 9.52 21.41
C TRP A 369 15.46 10.66 22.16
N LYS A 370 16.70 10.42 22.60
CA LYS A 370 17.56 11.43 23.22
C LYS A 370 18.77 11.69 22.35
N THR A 371 19.06 12.94 22.07
CA THR A 371 20.24 13.35 21.29
C THR A 371 20.81 14.65 21.86
N THR A 372 22.06 14.94 21.52
CA THR A 372 22.72 16.19 21.92
C THR A 372 23.25 16.93 20.70
N LEU A 373 23.26 18.26 20.80
CA LEU A 373 23.87 19.17 19.81
C LEU A 373 24.86 20.08 20.53
N GLN A 374 25.92 20.44 19.81
CA GLN A 374 26.93 21.37 20.29
C GLN A 374 26.56 22.78 19.80
N VAL A 375 26.33 23.74 20.70
CA VAL A 375 26.02 25.13 20.30
C VAL A 375 27.32 25.92 20.13
N PRO A 376 27.66 26.44 18.93
CA PRO A 376 28.92 27.13 18.69
C PRO A 376 29.08 28.44 19.47
N GLU A 377 30.33 28.89 19.61
CA GLU A 377 30.70 30.06 20.40
C GLU A 377 30.14 31.39 19.90
N ASN A 378 30.08 31.54 18.59
CA ASN A 378 29.84 32.81 17.92
C ASN A 378 28.39 33.03 17.50
N VAL A 379 27.47 32.14 17.90
CA VAL A 379 26.08 32.21 17.46
C VAL A 379 25.14 32.51 18.61
N THR A 380 24.48 33.66 18.51
CA THR A 380 23.62 34.23 19.57
C THR A 380 22.15 34.25 19.17
N GLY A 381 21.81 33.75 17.98
CA GLY A 381 20.47 33.74 17.40
C GLY A 381 20.11 32.42 16.73
N ASP A 382 20.64 31.30 17.25
CA ASP A 382 20.40 29.97 16.70
C ASP A 382 18.92 29.59 16.69
N GLN A 383 18.55 28.83 15.67
CA GLN A 383 17.24 28.20 15.54
C GLN A 383 17.41 26.69 15.54
N LEU A 384 16.66 26.01 16.40
CA LEU A 384 16.50 24.57 16.36
C LEU A 384 15.23 24.24 15.59
N SER A 385 15.28 23.27 14.67
CA SER A 385 14.11 22.77 13.96
C SER A 385 14.00 21.27 14.20
N VAL A 386 12.89 20.83 14.78
CA VAL A 386 12.51 19.42 14.85
C VAL A 386 11.56 19.15 13.71
N ARG A 387 11.91 18.24 12.80
CA ARG A 387 11.10 17.87 11.63
C ARG A 387 10.84 16.39 11.67
N VAL A 388 9.61 15.96 11.39
CA VAL A 388 9.29 14.55 11.24
C VAL A 388 8.52 14.33 9.95
N TYR A 389 8.95 13.34 9.20
CA TYR A 389 8.40 12.96 7.90
C TYR A 389 7.80 11.56 7.99
N ASN A 390 6.67 11.36 7.31
CA ASN A 390 6.29 10.04 6.86
C ASN A 390 6.84 9.84 5.45
N VAL A 391 7.83 8.96 5.34
CA VAL A 391 8.52 8.67 4.08
C VAL A 391 7.91 7.42 3.47
N ARG A 392 7.40 7.56 2.25
CA ARG A 392 6.97 6.44 1.41
C ARG A 392 8.17 5.77 0.75
N LEU A 393 9.07 6.58 0.20
CA LEU A 393 10.17 6.13 -0.64
C LEU A 393 11.41 6.99 -0.33
N SER A 394 12.53 6.35 0.01
CA SER A 394 13.79 7.09 0.21
C SER A 394 14.30 7.63 -1.12
N SER A 395 15.18 8.63 -1.08
CA SER A 395 15.79 9.18 -2.29
C SER A 395 16.58 8.13 -3.08
N GLU A 396 17.24 7.20 -2.37
CA GLU A 396 17.95 6.06 -2.95
C GLU A 396 17.00 5.12 -3.71
N ASN A 397 15.92 4.68 -3.06
CA ASN A 397 14.95 3.77 -3.69
C ASN A 397 14.19 4.46 -4.83
N ALA A 398 13.91 5.76 -4.70
CA ALA A 398 13.31 6.56 -5.78
C ALA A 398 14.22 6.60 -7.01
N ASN A 399 15.52 6.81 -6.83
CA ASN A 399 16.48 6.79 -7.93
C ASN A 399 16.47 5.43 -8.67
N TYR A 400 16.41 4.32 -7.93
CA TYR A 400 16.31 2.99 -8.52
C TYR A 400 14.98 2.79 -9.26
N MET A 401 13.85 3.16 -8.62
CA MET A 401 12.51 3.08 -9.20
C MET A 401 12.41 3.86 -10.52
N MET A 402 12.99 5.06 -10.58
CA MET A 402 12.99 5.92 -11.77
C MET A 402 13.81 5.36 -12.94
N GLN A 403 14.61 4.30 -12.72
CA GLN A 403 15.34 3.59 -13.77
C GLN A 403 14.58 2.36 -14.29
N ALA A 404 13.39 2.07 -13.76
CA ALA A 404 12.57 0.96 -14.22
C ALA A 404 12.28 1.08 -15.73
N THR A 405 12.21 -0.05 -16.42
CA THR A 405 11.95 -0.12 -17.86
C THR A 405 10.80 -1.09 -18.13
N ASN A 406 10.15 -0.95 -19.29
CA ASN A 406 9.01 -1.78 -19.69
C ASN A 406 7.77 -1.56 -18.82
N VAL A 407 7.54 -0.30 -18.43
CA VAL A 407 6.28 0.12 -17.80
C VAL A 407 5.12 -0.13 -18.78
N ASN A 408 4.01 -0.67 -18.29
CA ASN A 408 2.88 -1.03 -19.14
C ASN A 408 2.02 0.20 -19.48
N GLU A 409 2.18 0.72 -20.71
CA GLU A 409 1.46 1.89 -21.21
C GLU A 409 -0.07 1.70 -21.29
N ASN A 410 -0.57 0.45 -21.30
CA ASN A 410 -2.02 0.19 -21.24
C ASN A 410 -2.57 0.38 -19.82
N PHE A 411 -1.74 0.17 -18.78
CA PHE A 411 -2.16 0.35 -17.38
C PHE A 411 -1.95 1.79 -16.90
N LEU A 412 -0.90 2.44 -17.39
CA LEU A 412 -0.61 3.84 -17.11
C LEU A 412 -0.15 4.50 -18.41
N PRO A 413 -1.03 5.25 -19.09
CA PRO A 413 -0.65 6.00 -20.27
C PRO A 413 0.48 7.01 -19.96
N ASN A 414 1.51 7.02 -20.82
CA ASN A 414 2.79 7.72 -20.62
C ASN A 414 3.54 7.25 -19.35
N GLY A 415 3.32 5.99 -18.94
CA GLY A 415 3.79 5.45 -17.68
C GLY A 415 5.30 5.42 -17.56
N GLN A 416 6.00 5.11 -18.65
CA GLN A 416 7.47 5.12 -18.64
C GLN A 416 8.03 6.51 -18.35
N ALA A 417 7.44 7.55 -18.95
CA ALA A 417 7.85 8.94 -18.71
C ALA A 417 7.52 9.40 -17.29
N LEU A 418 6.34 9.01 -16.77
CA LEU A 418 5.93 9.34 -15.41
C LEU A 418 6.83 8.70 -14.34
N VAL A 419 7.24 7.45 -14.55
CA VAL A 419 8.20 6.77 -13.65
C VAL A 419 9.57 7.44 -13.73
N ASN A 420 10.10 7.70 -14.93
CA ASN A 420 11.42 8.33 -15.10
C ASN A 420 11.49 9.75 -14.53
N ASN A 421 10.36 10.46 -14.46
CA ASN A 421 10.25 11.82 -13.93
C ASN A 421 9.40 11.89 -12.66
N ALA A 422 9.40 10.82 -11.85
CA ALA A 422 8.53 10.71 -10.68
C ALA A 422 8.67 11.88 -9.69
N ILE A 423 9.84 12.52 -9.62
CA ILE A 423 10.14 13.70 -8.79
C ILE A 423 9.11 14.83 -8.99
N ASP A 424 8.62 15.02 -10.22
CA ASP A 424 7.74 16.12 -10.61
C ASP A 424 6.26 15.83 -10.34
N HIS A 425 5.90 14.56 -10.13
CA HIS A 425 4.52 14.09 -10.12
C HIS A 425 4.13 13.36 -8.85
N TYR A 426 5.08 12.67 -8.21
CA TYR A 426 4.86 11.71 -7.14
C TYR A 426 5.52 12.17 -5.83
N PRO A 427 4.75 12.47 -4.79
CA PRO A 427 5.30 12.76 -3.47
C PRO A 427 5.94 11.51 -2.85
N PHE A 428 7.20 11.62 -2.40
CA PHE A 428 7.90 10.52 -1.74
C PHE A 428 7.81 10.59 -0.21
N ALA A 429 7.49 11.76 0.35
CA ALA A 429 7.30 11.95 1.78
C ALA A 429 6.30 13.08 2.04
N SER A 430 5.77 13.12 3.26
CA SER A 430 5.01 14.25 3.79
C SER A 430 5.56 14.63 5.15
N PHE A 431 5.59 15.93 5.44
CA PHE A 431 5.73 16.42 6.81
C PHE A 431 4.54 15.95 7.64
N ILE A 432 4.83 15.37 8.81
CA ILE A 432 3.82 15.04 9.82
C ILE A 432 3.99 15.87 11.09
N TYR A 433 5.16 16.51 11.25
CA TYR A 433 5.44 17.43 12.34
C TYR A 433 6.56 18.38 11.99
N ARG A 434 6.44 19.61 12.47
CA ARG A 434 7.54 20.56 12.52
C ARG A 434 7.38 21.48 13.72
N GLU A 435 8.46 21.64 14.46
CA GLU A 435 8.58 22.64 15.52
C GLU A 435 9.88 23.41 15.35
N ASP A 436 9.78 24.72 15.27
CA ASP A 436 10.93 25.62 15.21
C ASP A 436 11.07 26.35 16.55
N ILE A 437 12.23 26.25 17.19
CA ILE A 437 12.52 26.77 18.53
C ILE A 437 13.67 27.78 18.44
N ASN A 438 13.42 29.01 18.90
CA ASN A 438 14.45 30.04 19.03
C ASN A 438 15.23 29.82 20.33
N LEU A 439 16.52 29.49 20.23
CA LEU A 439 17.33 29.12 21.40
C LEU A 439 17.73 30.31 22.29
N LYS A 440 17.48 31.56 21.85
CA LYS A 440 17.78 32.77 22.64
C LYS A 440 16.68 33.08 23.65
N ASN A 441 15.42 32.96 23.24
CA ASN A 441 14.25 33.31 24.07
C ASN A 441 13.34 32.12 24.39
N MET A 442 13.67 30.93 23.87
CA MET A 442 12.91 29.67 24.04
C MET A 442 11.47 29.73 23.51
N GLN A 443 11.14 30.70 22.65
CA GLN A 443 9.87 30.71 21.94
C GLN A 443 9.90 29.64 20.85
N ASN A 444 8.77 28.95 20.68
CA ASN A 444 8.60 27.91 19.68
C ASN A 444 7.38 28.15 18.78
N LYS A 445 7.45 27.65 17.55
CA LYS A 445 6.33 27.56 16.61
C LYS A 445 6.14 26.10 16.22
N VAL A 446 5.01 25.52 16.62
CA VAL A 446 4.54 24.23 16.09
C VAL A 446 3.68 24.50 14.87
N PHE A 447 3.97 23.83 13.76
CA PHE A 447 3.28 24.02 12.49
C PHE A 447 1.93 23.30 12.48
N SER A 448 0.90 23.97 11.96
CA SER A 448 -0.44 23.40 11.78
C SER A 448 -0.47 22.35 10.66
N PRO A 449 -1.49 21.46 10.64
CA PRO A 449 -1.64 20.47 9.56
C PRO A 449 -1.63 21.08 8.15
N GLN A 450 -2.25 22.24 7.96
CA GLN A 450 -2.25 22.92 6.66
C GLN A 450 -0.85 23.40 6.27
N GLU A 451 -0.11 24.03 7.19
CA GLU A 451 1.26 24.47 6.91
C GLU A 451 2.19 23.28 6.60
N LEU A 452 2.01 22.13 7.26
CA LEU A 452 2.76 20.90 6.98
C LEU A 452 2.45 20.35 5.57
N ILE A 453 1.19 20.42 5.15
CA ILE A 453 0.78 20.08 3.78
C ILE A 453 1.42 21.02 2.78
N ASP A 454 1.39 22.34 3.02
CA ASP A 454 1.97 23.34 2.13
C ASP A 454 3.49 23.13 1.97
N LEU A 455 4.18 22.83 3.08
CA LEU A 455 5.59 22.44 3.06
C LEU A 455 5.82 21.17 2.25
N SER A 456 4.96 20.16 2.39
CA SER A 456 5.07 18.90 1.65
C SER A 456 4.82 19.11 0.14
N LYS A 457 3.88 19.98 -0.23
CA LYS A 457 3.63 20.35 -1.64
C LYS A 457 4.83 21.07 -2.27
N ALA A 458 5.55 21.88 -1.49
CA ALA A 458 6.72 22.62 -1.94
C ALA A 458 7.94 21.73 -2.26
N GLU A 459 7.89 20.43 -1.96
CA GLU A 459 8.90 19.45 -2.38
C GLU A 459 8.84 19.12 -3.89
N LYS A 460 7.76 19.50 -4.56
CA LYS A 460 7.59 19.30 -6.00
C LYS A 460 8.74 19.96 -6.77
N GLY A 461 9.40 19.19 -7.64
CA GLY A 461 10.50 19.69 -8.48
C GLY A 461 11.85 19.85 -7.78
N LYS A 462 11.95 19.62 -6.47
CA LYS A 462 13.26 19.52 -5.80
C LYS A 462 13.99 18.26 -6.25
N SER A 463 15.30 18.35 -6.48
CA SER A 463 16.11 17.21 -6.86
C SER A 463 16.15 16.15 -5.75
N LEU A 464 16.53 14.91 -6.08
CA LEU A 464 16.74 13.85 -5.06
C LEU A 464 17.83 14.23 -4.04
N ALA A 465 18.84 15.00 -4.44
CA ALA A 465 19.91 15.42 -3.54
C ALA A 465 19.45 16.49 -2.54
N ASP A 466 18.41 17.25 -2.88
CA ASP A 466 17.83 18.32 -2.06
C ASP A 466 16.67 17.83 -1.18
N ARG A 467 16.40 16.52 -1.19
CA ARG A 467 15.32 15.87 -0.44
C ARG A 467 15.88 15.25 0.83
N ASP A 468 15.36 15.73 1.96
CA ASP A 468 15.87 15.42 3.30
C ASP A 468 15.45 14.02 3.82
N TYR A 469 15.36 12.97 2.98
CA TYR A 469 14.87 11.64 3.40
C TYR A 469 15.49 10.40 2.77
#